data_AF-A0A9P6CSD1-F1
#
_entry.id   AF-A0A9P6CSD1-F1
#
_cell.length_a   1.000
_cell.length_b   1.000
_cell.length_c   1.000
_cell.angle_alpha   90.00
_cell.angle_beta   90.00
_cell.angle_gamma   90.00
#
_symmetry.space_group_name_H-M   'P 1'
#
loop_
_entity.id
_entity.type
_entity.pdbx_description
1 polymer ?
#
loop_
_entity_poly.entity_id
_entity_poly.type
_entity_poly.pdbx_seq_one_letter_code
_entity_poly.pdbx_strand_id
1 'polypeptide(L)'
;IWRCRDCTFPRILCRRCMRVTHRENPLHRVECWNGQFFQRAHLREVGTYLLNSYVCVVHTNGLHDICLVYCTCQGIENGHADLMFNRFVPSTFDKYSTLFTTAVLDDFRMANLEMKASTYQYFQALRRKTNPTNPMAVPSRYRELLRMSRQWRSLKKLKWSGFGHTGSDYRNPIPGELTLFCPACPQPNINLPANWAEDHDRCD
;
A
#
# COMPACT_ATOMS: atom_id res chain seq x y z
N ILE A 1 15.86 14.69 -23.10
CA ILE A 1 14.94 15.51 -22.28
C ILE A 1 13.92 14.60 -21.58
N TRP A 2 13.38 15.03 -20.44
CA TRP A 2 12.51 14.22 -19.57
C TRP A 2 11.25 14.99 -19.21
N ARG A 3 10.12 14.30 -19.00
CA ARG A 3 8.90 14.91 -18.44
C ARG A 3 8.28 14.00 -17.39
N CYS A 4 7.54 14.58 -16.45
CA CYS A 4 6.77 13.85 -15.44
C CYS A 4 5.28 13.90 -15.79
N ARG A 5 4.56 12.79 -15.57
CA ARG A 5 3.11 12.70 -15.79
C ARG A 5 2.27 12.94 -14.54
N ASP A 6 2.88 12.88 -13.37
CA ASP A 6 2.16 12.93 -12.09
C ASP A 6 2.36 14.27 -11.35
N CYS A 7 3.35 15.09 -11.76
CA CYS A 7 3.50 16.45 -11.23
C CYS A 7 2.31 17.34 -11.65
N THR A 8 1.81 18.14 -10.72
CA THR A 8 0.76 19.14 -10.96
C THR A 8 1.14 20.13 -12.05
N PHE A 9 2.40 20.58 -12.06
CA PHE A 9 2.94 21.50 -13.06
C PHE A 9 4.06 20.80 -13.84
N PRO A 10 3.72 20.02 -14.88
CA PRO A 10 4.70 19.25 -15.63
C PRO A 10 5.60 20.20 -16.43
N ARG A 11 6.93 20.06 -16.23
CA ARG A 11 7.96 20.75 -17.02
C ARG A 11 8.81 19.74 -17.77
N ILE A 12 9.32 20.13 -18.92
CA ILE A 12 10.36 19.39 -19.61
C ILE A 12 11.69 19.73 -18.94
N LEU A 13 12.36 18.71 -18.42
CA LEU A 13 13.57 18.84 -17.62
C LEU A 13 14.73 18.07 -18.25
N CYS A 14 15.96 18.49 -17.96
CA CYS A 14 17.13 17.64 -18.20
C CYS A 14 17.17 16.49 -17.17
N ARG A 15 18.05 15.51 -17.39
CA ARG A 15 18.22 14.36 -16.47
C ARG A 15 18.50 14.84 -15.03
N ARG A 16 19.44 15.77 -14.84
CA ARG A 16 19.78 16.29 -13.51
C ARG A 16 18.60 16.95 -12.81
N CYS A 17 17.88 17.85 -13.48
CA CYS A 17 16.72 18.54 -12.90
C CYS A 17 15.60 17.57 -12.56
N MET A 18 15.34 16.58 -13.42
CA MET A 18 14.34 15.53 -13.16
C MET A 18 14.62 14.80 -11.83
N ARG A 19 15.89 14.45 -11.57
CA ARG A 19 16.29 13.82 -10.30
C ARG A 19 16.07 14.72 -9.09
N VAL A 20 16.50 15.98 -9.17
CA VAL A 20 16.43 16.91 -8.04
C VAL A 20 14.97 17.21 -7.68
N THR A 21 14.12 17.46 -8.69
CA THR A 21 12.71 17.78 -8.49
C THR A 21 11.89 16.62 -7.91
N HIS A 22 12.29 15.37 -8.20
CA HIS A 22 11.54 14.17 -7.77
C HIS A 22 12.16 13.45 -6.56
N ARG A 23 13.10 14.08 -5.86
CA ARG A 23 13.71 13.48 -4.65
C ARG A 23 12.66 13.12 -3.60
N GLU A 24 11.70 14.01 -3.37
CA GLU A 24 10.60 13.83 -2.42
C GLU A 24 9.40 13.09 -3.03
N ASN A 25 9.41 12.86 -4.35
CA ASN A 25 8.32 12.21 -5.09
C ASN A 25 8.85 11.04 -5.94
N PRO A 26 9.46 10.01 -5.31
CA PRO A 26 10.16 8.93 -6.01
C PRO A 26 9.22 7.95 -6.74
N LEU A 27 7.91 8.08 -6.57
CA LEU A 27 6.89 7.22 -7.19
C LEU A 27 6.14 7.93 -8.33
N HIS A 28 6.60 9.09 -8.77
CA HIS A 28 6.05 9.74 -9.96
C HIS A 28 6.50 9.02 -11.24
N ARG A 29 5.58 8.87 -12.19
CA ARG A 29 5.85 8.30 -13.50
C ARG A 29 6.53 9.32 -14.41
N VAL A 30 7.70 8.96 -14.91
CA VAL A 30 8.51 9.79 -15.81
C VAL A 30 8.64 9.18 -17.20
N GLU A 31 8.90 10.03 -18.18
CA GLU A 31 9.13 9.65 -19.56
C GLU A 31 10.39 10.35 -20.10
N CYS A 32 11.14 9.66 -20.94
CA CYS A 32 12.32 10.19 -21.62
C CYS A 32 12.06 10.29 -23.13
N TRP A 33 12.57 11.36 -23.74
CA TRP A 33 12.52 11.53 -25.19
C TRP A 33 13.60 10.67 -25.85
N ASN A 34 13.20 9.79 -26.77
CA ASN A 34 14.11 8.90 -27.50
C ASN A 34 14.55 9.43 -28.87
N GLY A 35 14.11 10.64 -29.26
CA GLY A 35 14.34 11.21 -30.59
C GLY A 35 13.06 11.32 -31.42
N GLN A 36 12.07 10.45 -31.20
CA GLN A 36 10.81 10.41 -31.94
C GLN A 36 9.59 10.63 -31.05
N PHE A 37 9.57 10.05 -29.86
CA PHE A 37 8.47 10.18 -28.90
C PHE A 37 8.96 10.11 -27.45
N PHE A 38 8.08 10.48 -26.52
CA PHE A 38 8.31 10.27 -25.10
C PHE A 38 7.98 8.82 -24.75
N GLN A 39 9.02 8.03 -24.48
CA GLN A 39 8.87 6.66 -24.02
C GLN A 39 8.88 6.62 -22.49
N ARG A 40 8.23 5.60 -21.93
CA ARG A 40 8.27 5.34 -20.49
C ARG A 40 9.71 5.17 -20.03
N ALA A 41 10.02 5.77 -18.89
CA ALA A 41 11.29 5.59 -18.21
C ALA A 41 11.06 5.46 -16.70
N HIS A 42 12.12 5.09 -15.98
CA HIS A 42 12.10 4.97 -14.53
C HIS A 42 12.99 6.05 -13.90
N LEU A 43 12.64 6.53 -12.69
CA LEU A 43 13.48 7.48 -11.96
C LEU A 43 14.89 6.93 -11.66
N ARG A 44 15.05 5.59 -11.54
CA ARG A 44 16.38 4.95 -11.43
C ARG A 44 17.30 5.29 -12.61
N GLU A 45 16.76 5.45 -13.81
CA GLU A 45 17.52 5.78 -15.02
C GLU A 45 18.03 7.22 -15.00
N VAL A 46 17.44 8.08 -14.16
CA VAL A 46 17.85 9.48 -14.01
C VAL A 46 19.03 9.63 -13.03
N GLY A 47 19.30 8.59 -12.23
CA GLY A 47 20.54 8.42 -11.49
C GLY A 47 20.34 8.23 -10.00
N THR A 48 20.42 6.98 -9.57
CA THR A 48 20.96 6.60 -8.26
C THR A 48 21.98 5.50 -8.51
N TYR A 49 23.22 5.90 -8.80
CA TYR A 49 24.37 4.99 -8.80
C TYR A 49 24.78 4.79 -7.34
N LEU A 50 24.09 3.89 -6.67
CA LEU A 50 24.61 3.25 -5.47
C LEU A 50 24.37 1.77 -5.67
N LEU A 51 25.31 0.93 -5.22
CA LEU A 51 25.30 -0.54 -5.24
C LEU A 51 24.15 -1.16 -4.42
N ASN A 52 23.05 -0.43 -4.25
CA ASN A 52 21.93 -0.73 -3.41
C ASN A 52 20.97 -1.68 -4.13
N SER A 53 20.31 -2.52 -3.34
CA SER A 53 19.26 -3.40 -3.85
C SER A 53 18.07 -2.56 -4.36
N TYR A 54 17.73 -2.73 -5.63
CA TYR A 54 16.48 -2.20 -6.17
C TYR A 54 15.30 -2.98 -5.60
N VAL A 55 14.26 -2.26 -5.22
CA VAL A 55 13.02 -2.83 -4.72
C VAL A 55 11.86 -2.43 -5.60
N CYS A 56 10.93 -3.36 -5.79
CA CYS A 56 9.70 -3.09 -6.50
C CYS A 56 8.67 -2.48 -5.53
N VAL A 57 8.30 -1.23 -5.73
CA VAL A 57 7.24 -0.57 -4.99
C VAL A 57 5.94 -0.64 -5.76
N VAL A 58 4.92 -1.19 -5.12
CA VAL A 58 3.54 -1.20 -5.62
C VAL A 58 2.81 0.05 -5.09
N HIS A 59 2.39 0.93 -6.00
CA HIS A 59 1.69 2.17 -5.71
C HIS A 59 0.39 2.30 -6.54
N THR A 60 -0.49 3.23 -6.18
CA THR A 60 -1.83 3.42 -6.80
C THR A 60 -1.76 3.80 -8.28
N ASN A 61 -0.64 4.40 -8.71
CA ASN A 61 -0.35 4.76 -10.11
C ASN A 61 0.44 3.69 -10.87
N GLY A 62 0.85 2.59 -10.24
CA GLY A 62 1.58 1.49 -10.86
C GLY A 62 2.76 0.95 -10.04
N LEU A 63 3.59 0.13 -10.69
CA LEU A 63 4.79 -0.46 -10.11
C LEU A 63 6.03 0.37 -10.47
N HIS A 64 6.84 0.63 -9.46
CA HIS A 64 8.07 1.43 -9.54
C HIS A 64 9.25 0.61 -9.07
N ASP A 65 10.39 0.76 -9.74
CA ASP A 65 11.65 0.21 -9.26
C ASP A 65 12.47 1.35 -8.69
N ILE A 66 12.66 1.34 -7.37
CA ILE A 66 13.42 2.38 -6.67
C ILE A 66 14.63 1.78 -5.95
N CYS A 67 15.65 2.61 -5.81
CA CYS A 67 16.83 2.30 -5.01
C CYS A 67 16.46 2.49 -3.53
N LEU A 68 16.56 1.42 -2.72
CA LEU A 68 16.32 1.51 -1.29
C LEU A 68 17.63 1.84 -0.57
N VAL A 69 17.62 2.90 0.23
CA VAL A 69 18.75 3.35 1.06
C VAL A 69 18.31 3.34 2.51
N TYR A 70 19.10 2.71 3.38
CA TYR A 70 18.85 2.73 4.82
C TYR A 70 19.76 3.78 5.48
N CYS A 71 19.21 4.54 6.41
CA CYS A 71 20.02 5.26 7.39
C CYS A 71 20.40 4.26 8.46
N THR A 72 21.69 4.08 8.70
CA THR A 72 22.21 3.25 9.80
C THR A 72 22.39 4.05 11.09
N CYS A 73 21.97 5.32 11.08
CA CYS A 73 22.22 6.30 12.13
C CYS A 73 21.55 5.92 13.47
N GLN A 74 20.47 5.14 13.43
CA GLN A 74 19.78 4.59 14.61
C GLN A 74 19.93 3.06 14.74
N GLY A 75 20.91 2.45 14.07
CA GLY A 75 21.13 1.00 14.07
C GLY A 75 20.48 0.27 12.87
N ILE A 76 20.98 -0.92 12.57
CA ILE A 76 20.62 -1.71 11.38
C ILE A 76 19.21 -2.33 11.52
N GLU A 77 18.75 -2.56 12.75
CA GLU A 77 17.48 -3.23 13.05
C GLU A 77 16.23 -2.36 12.81
N ASN A 78 16.39 -1.05 12.63
CA ASN A 78 15.28 -0.11 12.47
C ASN A 78 14.71 -0.03 11.04
N GLY A 79 15.23 -0.82 10.09
CA GLY A 79 14.79 -0.76 8.69
C GLY A 79 13.28 -0.97 8.48
N HIS A 80 12.64 -1.85 9.25
CA HIS A 80 11.19 -2.05 9.19
C HIS A 80 10.42 -0.81 9.68
N ALA A 81 10.87 -0.23 10.80
CA ALA A 81 10.26 0.95 11.39
C ALA A 81 10.37 2.15 10.44
N ASP A 82 11.54 2.35 9.83
CA ASP A 82 11.78 3.42 8.85
C ASP A 82 10.87 3.27 7.62
N LEU A 83 10.74 2.06 7.07
CA LEU A 83 9.82 1.79 5.97
C LEU A 83 8.39 2.14 6.35
N MET A 84 7.92 1.66 7.50
CA MET A 84 6.55 1.90 7.97
C MET A 84 6.29 3.38 8.26
N PHE A 85 7.28 4.09 8.83
CA PHE A 85 7.23 5.54 9.03
C PHE A 85 7.10 6.29 7.70
N ASN A 86 7.84 5.84 6.68
CA ASN A 86 7.76 6.35 5.31
C ASN A 86 6.59 5.76 4.51
N ARG A 87 5.60 5.14 5.17
CA ARG A 87 4.36 4.61 4.57
C ARG A 87 4.60 3.47 3.55
N PHE A 88 5.72 2.76 3.69
CA PHE A 88 6.02 1.53 2.96
C PHE A 88 5.84 0.33 3.88
N VAL A 89 5.11 -0.68 3.39
CA VAL A 89 4.89 -1.94 4.09
C VAL A 89 5.61 -3.04 3.31
N PRO A 90 6.61 -3.70 3.92
CA PRO A 90 7.36 -4.74 3.23
C PRO A 90 6.55 -6.03 3.08
N SER A 91 6.73 -6.73 1.95
CA SER A 91 6.11 -8.06 1.75
C SER A 91 6.87 -9.21 2.41
N THR A 92 8.15 -8.98 2.71
CA THR A 92 9.11 -9.91 3.30
C THR A 92 10.01 -9.14 4.26
N PHE A 93 10.41 -9.78 5.36
CA PHE A 93 11.12 -9.10 6.45
C PHE A 93 12.64 -9.40 6.48
N ASP A 94 13.13 -10.44 5.79
CA ASP A 94 14.58 -10.72 5.77
C ASP A 94 15.32 -9.90 4.70
N LYS A 95 14.80 -9.92 3.47
CA LYS A 95 15.30 -9.13 2.35
C LYS A 95 14.13 -8.49 1.63
N TYR A 96 14.14 -7.17 1.55
CA TYR A 96 13.10 -6.43 0.86
C TYR A 96 13.31 -6.54 -0.64
N SER A 97 12.36 -7.18 -1.32
CA SER A 97 12.29 -7.23 -2.78
C SER A 97 11.06 -6.50 -3.30
N THR A 98 9.97 -6.50 -2.53
CA THR A 98 8.72 -5.84 -2.86
C THR A 98 8.20 -5.06 -1.65
N LEU A 99 7.82 -3.81 -1.88
CA LEU A 99 7.20 -2.92 -0.90
C LEU A 99 5.83 -2.50 -1.40
N PHE A 100 4.87 -2.35 -0.50
CA PHE A 100 3.55 -1.79 -0.81
C PHE A 100 3.42 -0.44 -0.12
N THR A 101 2.95 0.56 -0.85
CA THR A 101 2.54 1.80 -0.18
C THR A 101 1.25 1.57 0.62
N THR A 102 1.10 2.24 1.77
CA THR A 102 -0.18 2.22 2.50
C THR A 102 -1.34 2.69 1.62
N ALA A 103 -1.07 3.69 0.75
CA ALA A 103 -2.01 4.19 -0.24
C ALA A 103 -2.58 3.10 -1.16
N VAL A 104 -1.76 2.18 -1.69
CA VAL A 104 -2.27 1.11 -2.57
C VAL A 104 -3.06 0.06 -1.80
N LEU A 105 -2.72 -0.18 -0.53
CA LEU A 105 -3.44 -1.13 0.31
C LEU A 105 -4.81 -0.59 0.72
N ASP A 106 -4.91 0.72 0.96
CA ASP A 106 -6.18 1.41 1.21
C ASP A 106 -7.03 1.51 -0.07
N ASP A 107 -6.43 1.90 -1.21
CA ASP A 107 -7.12 1.94 -2.50
C ASP A 107 -7.65 0.56 -2.91
N PHE A 108 -6.85 -0.50 -2.72
CA PHE A 108 -7.31 -1.86 -2.96
C PHE A 108 -8.47 -2.25 -2.04
N ARG A 109 -8.44 -1.83 -0.76
CA ARG A 109 -9.54 -2.10 0.18
C ARG A 109 -10.84 -1.43 -0.28
N MET A 110 -10.75 -0.19 -0.75
CA MET A 110 -11.91 0.54 -1.31
C MET A 110 -12.43 -0.14 -2.57
N ALA A 111 -11.55 -0.48 -3.52
CA ALA A 111 -11.94 -1.20 -4.74
C ALA A 111 -12.60 -2.56 -4.43
N ASN A 112 -12.13 -3.25 -3.39
CA ASN A 112 -12.71 -4.53 -2.97
C ASN A 112 -14.11 -4.37 -2.34
N LEU A 113 -14.34 -3.27 -1.60
CA LEU A 113 -15.65 -2.98 -0.97
C LEU A 113 -16.66 -2.45 -1.97
N GLU A 114 -16.32 -1.34 -2.63
CA GLU A 114 -17.26 -0.55 -3.43
C GLU A 114 -17.44 -1.13 -4.81
N MET A 115 -16.33 -1.54 -5.44
CA MET A 115 -16.33 -1.98 -6.83
C MET A 115 -16.45 -3.51 -6.97
N LYS A 116 -16.51 -4.23 -5.84
CA LYS A 116 -16.44 -5.70 -5.78
C LYS A 116 -15.26 -6.27 -6.58
N ALA A 117 -14.18 -5.49 -6.70
CA ALA A 117 -13.04 -5.88 -7.49
C ALA A 117 -12.30 -7.03 -6.80
N SER A 118 -12.06 -8.10 -7.55
CA SER A 118 -11.13 -9.14 -7.13
C SER A 118 -9.70 -8.60 -7.09
N THR A 119 -8.84 -9.24 -6.31
CA THR A 119 -7.40 -8.93 -6.28
C THR A 119 -6.78 -9.03 -7.68
N TYR A 120 -7.28 -9.96 -8.51
CA TYR A 120 -6.81 -10.15 -9.87
C TYR A 120 -7.16 -8.95 -10.75
N GLN A 121 -8.43 -8.53 -10.77
CA GLN A 121 -8.88 -7.37 -11.56
C GLN A 121 -8.14 -6.09 -11.14
N TYR A 122 -8.00 -5.86 -9.84
CA TYR A 122 -7.27 -4.71 -9.33
C TYR A 122 -5.79 -4.74 -9.73
N PHE A 123 -5.14 -5.90 -9.63
CA PHE A 123 -3.75 -6.02 -10.06
C PHE A 123 -3.59 -5.84 -11.58
N GLN A 124 -4.54 -6.31 -12.40
CA GLN A 124 -4.53 -6.03 -13.84
C GLN A 124 -4.68 -4.53 -14.13
N ALA A 125 -5.49 -3.80 -13.36
CA ALA A 125 -5.57 -2.35 -13.46
C ALA A 125 -4.22 -1.69 -13.13
N LEU A 126 -3.51 -2.15 -12.08
CA LEU A 126 -2.16 -1.68 -11.78
C LEU A 126 -1.17 -1.95 -12.91
N ARG A 127 -1.22 -3.13 -13.54
CA ARG A 127 -0.36 -3.46 -14.70
C ARG A 127 -0.63 -2.52 -15.88
N ARG A 128 -1.90 -2.23 -16.18
CA ARG A 128 -2.27 -1.28 -17.23
C ARG A 128 -1.84 0.16 -16.90
N LYS A 129 -1.99 0.61 -15.65
CA LYS A 129 -1.48 1.92 -15.19
C LYS A 129 0.04 2.03 -15.31
N THR A 130 0.73 0.92 -15.08
CA THR A 130 2.19 0.79 -15.15
C THR A 130 2.69 0.79 -16.59
N ASN A 131 2.17 -0.12 -17.43
CA ASN A 131 2.48 -0.23 -18.85
C ASN A 131 1.19 -0.43 -19.66
N PRO A 132 0.61 0.65 -20.22
CA PRO A 132 -0.61 0.54 -21.02
C PRO A 132 -0.42 -0.23 -22.33
N THR A 133 0.75 -0.13 -22.97
CA THR A 133 1.01 -0.75 -24.29
C THR A 133 1.28 -2.25 -24.17
N ASN A 134 1.94 -2.67 -23.09
CA ASN A 134 2.15 -4.09 -22.79
C ASN A 134 2.00 -4.37 -21.28
N PRO A 135 0.77 -4.51 -20.77
CA PRO A 135 0.52 -4.81 -19.36
C PRO A 135 1.15 -6.15 -18.94
N MET A 136 1.29 -7.09 -19.88
CA MET A 136 1.81 -8.43 -19.60
C MET A 136 3.32 -8.42 -19.30
N ALA A 137 4.06 -7.42 -19.78
CA ALA A 137 5.47 -7.23 -19.44
C ALA A 137 5.70 -6.81 -17.98
N VAL A 138 4.66 -6.34 -17.27
CA VAL A 138 4.76 -5.96 -15.86
C VAL A 138 4.76 -7.23 -15.00
N PRO A 139 5.80 -7.46 -14.16
CA PRO A 139 5.88 -8.65 -13.30
C PRO A 139 4.68 -8.74 -12.36
N SER A 140 4.20 -9.97 -12.15
CA SER A 140 3.12 -10.20 -11.19
C SER A 140 3.63 -10.08 -9.75
N ARG A 141 2.90 -9.31 -8.93
CA ARG A 141 3.00 -9.25 -7.46
C ARG A 141 1.67 -9.64 -6.81
N TYR A 142 0.87 -10.44 -7.51
CA TYR A 142 -0.49 -10.81 -7.12
C TYR A 142 -0.54 -11.55 -5.79
N ARG A 143 0.36 -12.51 -5.57
CA ARG A 143 0.41 -13.32 -4.35
C ARG A 143 0.82 -12.47 -3.15
N GLU A 144 1.73 -11.54 -3.37
CA GLU A 144 2.18 -10.56 -2.41
C GLU A 144 1.03 -9.61 -2.05
N LEU A 145 0.29 -9.09 -3.04
CA LEU A 145 -0.88 -8.24 -2.79
C LEU A 145 -1.96 -8.98 -1.98
N LEU A 146 -2.25 -10.25 -2.29
CA LEU A 146 -3.16 -11.07 -1.49
C LEU A 146 -2.74 -11.12 -0.03
N ARG A 147 -1.46 -11.45 0.23
CA ARG A 147 -0.91 -11.53 1.59
C ARG A 147 -0.97 -10.17 2.29
N MET A 148 -0.50 -9.12 1.62
CA MET A 148 -0.44 -7.78 2.20
C MET A 148 -1.82 -7.21 2.47
N SER A 149 -2.81 -7.50 1.64
CA SER A 149 -4.18 -7.05 1.88
C SER A 149 -4.77 -7.62 3.17
N ARG A 150 -4.46 -8.88 3.52
CA ARG A 150 -4.91 -9.50 4.78
C ARG A 150 -4.15 -8.94 5.97
N GLN A 151 -2.82 -8.84 5.87
CA GLN A 151 -1.99 -8.27 6.93
C GLN A 151 -2.38 -6.83 7.23
N TRP A 152 -2.58 -6.01 6.19
CA TRP A 152 -2.99 -4.62 6.34
C TRP A 152 -4.35 -4.46 7.03
N ARG A 153 -5.34 -5.30 6.67
CA ARG A 153 -6.64 -5.31 7.37
C ARG A 153 -6.48 -5.63 8.84
N SER A 154 -5.66 -6.62 9.19
CA SER A 154 -5.40 -6.99 10.58
C SER A 154 -4.73 -5.85 11.34
N LEU A 155 -3.67 -5.26 10.77
CA LEU A 155 -2.96 -4.11 11.34
C LEU A 155 -3.88 -2.90 11.55
N LYS A 156 -4.78 -2.60 10.60
CA LYS A 156 -5.75 -1.51 10.77
C LYS A 156 -6.73 -1.78 11.91
N LYS A 157 -7.22 -3.01 12.06
CA LYS A 157 -8.09 -3.37 13.21
C LYS A 157 -7.36 -3.16 14.54
N LEU A 158 -6.15 -3.69 14.67
CA LEU A 158 -5.32 -3.50 15.87
C LEU A 158 -5.08 -2.01 16.18
N LYS A 159 -4.77 -1.22 15.15
CA LYS A 159 -4.59 0.23 15.28
C LYS A 159 -5.86 0.94 15.73
N TRP A 160 -7.01 0.61 15.13
CA TRP A 160 -8.29 1.21 15.50
C TRP A 160 -8.76 0.84 16.90
N SER A 161 -8.45 -0.37 17.36
CA SER A 161 -8.71 -0.81 18.74
C SER A 161 -7.67 -0.32 19.76
N GLY A 162 -6.69 0.50 19.35
CA GLY A 162 -5.76 1.13 20.29
C GLY A 162 -4.62 0.25 20.83
N PHE A 163 -4.40 -0.95 20.30
CA PHE A 163 -3.36 -1.88 20.76
C PHE A 163 -1.93 -1.30 20.73
N GLY A 164 -1.68 -0.28 19.90
CA GLY A 164 -0.40 0.43 19.88
C GLY A 164 -0.14 1.32 21.09
N HIS A 165 -1.14 1.55 21.96
CA HIS A 165 -1.07 2.50 23.08
C HIS A 165 -1.35 1.87 24.45
N THR A 166 -2.09 0.76 24.50
CA THR A 166 -2.59 0.17 25.75
C THR A 166 -1.63 -0.84 26.40
N GLY A 167 -0.56 -1.23 25.72
CA GLY A 167 0.34 -2.30 26.17
C GLY A 167 -0.29 -3.71 26.13
N SER A 168 -1.52 -3.84 25.64
CA SER A 168 -2.23 -5.10 25.47
C SER A 168 -1.50 -6.03 24.48
N ASP A 169 -1.58 -7.34 24.69
CA ASP A 169 -0.97 -8.32 23.78
C ASP A 169 -1.70 -8.35 22.43
N TYR A 170 -1.14 -7.66 21.44
CA TYR A 170 -1.67 -7.62 20.08
C TYR A 170 -1.70 -8.98 19.38
N ARG A 171 -0.96 -9.98 19.89
CA ARG A 171 -0.94 -11.34 19.32
C ARG A 171 -2.20 -12.13 19.71
N ASN A 172 -2.82 -11.79 20.84
CA ASN A 172 -3.93 -12.54 21.41
C ASN A 172 -5.05 -11.59 21.90
N PRO A 173 -5.75 -10.89 20.98
CA PRO A 173 -6.91 -10.08 21.33
C PRO A 173 -8.05 -10.97 21.85
N ILE A 174 -8.77 -10.49 22.87
CA ILE A 174 -9.92 -11.17 23.46
C ILE A 174 -11.09 -11.13 22.46
N PRO A 175 -11.97 -12.15 22.41
CA PRO A 175 -13.17 -12.10 21.58
C PRO A 175 -13.97 -10.80 21.78
N GLY A 176 -14.20 -10.08 20.68
CA GLY A 176 -14.93 -8.80 20.67
C GLY A 176 -14.05 -7.54 20.63
N GLU A 177 -12.78 -7.58 21.06
CA GLU A 177 -11.92 -6.37 21.16
C GLU A 177 -11.59 -5.71 19.82
N LEU A 178 -11.59 -6.48 18.73
CA LEU A 178 -11.33 -5.98 17.37
C LEU A 178 -12.60 -5.67 16.56
N THR A 179 -13.77 -5.75 17.20
CA THR A 179 -15.07 -5.51 16.56
C THR A 179 -15.63 -4.16 16.96
N LEU A 180 -16.38 -3.55 16.04
CA LEU A 180 -17.15 -2.35 16.36
C LEU A 180 -18.42 -2.77 17.10
N PHE A 181 -18.79 -2.00 18.12
CA PHE A 181 -20.08 -2.16 18.76
C PHE A 181 -21.19 -1.96 17.74
N CYS A 182 -22.05 -2.97 17.57
CA CYS A 182 -23.16 -2.92 16.64
C CYS A 182 -24.47 -2.61 17.40
N PRO A 183 -25.02 -1.40 17.27
CA PRO A 183 -26.26 -1.03 17.97
C PRO A 183 -27.50 -1.77 17.43
N ALA A 184 -27.40 -2.41 16.25
CA ALA A 184 -28.48 -3.20 15.66
C ALA A 184 -28.47 -4.67 16.08
N CYS A 185 -27.32 -5.19 16.55
CA CYS A 185 -27.28 -6.54 17.10
C CYS A 185 -28.07 -6.60 18.42
N PRO A 186 -28.78 -7.70 18.73
CA PRO A 186 -29.38 -7.92 20.04
C PRO A 186 -28.36 -7.77 21.18
N GLN A 187 -28.55 -6.77 22.04
CA GLN A 187 -27.72 -6.47 23.21
C GLN A 187 -28.61 -6.46 24.46
N PRO A 188 -28.52 -7.50 25.30
CA PRO A 188 -29.23 -7.53 26.58
C PRO A 188 -28.94 -6.27 27.40
N ASN A 189 -29.97 -5.69 28.00
CA ASN A 189 -29.91 -4.46 28.82
C ASN A 189 -29.54 -3.17 28.05
N ILE A 190 -29.40 -3.19 26.72
CA ILE A 190 -29.14 -1.99 25.91
C ILE A 190 -30.30 -1.72 24.95
N ASN A 191 -30.63 -2.68 24.09
CA ASN A 191 -31.65 -2.51 23.03
C ASN A 191 -32.66 -3.67 22.97
N LEU A 192 -32.62 -4.58 23.95
CA LEU A 192 -33.61 -5.64 24.11
C LEU A 192 -34.56 -5.31 25.28
N PRO A 193 -35.88 -5.59 25.14
CA PRO A 193 -36.82 -5.52 26.26
C PRO A 193 -36.37 -6.42 27.41
N ALA A 194 -36.70 -6.10 28.67
CA ALA A 194 -36.23 -6.87 29.83
C ALA A 194 -36.63 -8.37 29.78
N ASN A 195 -37.78 -8.68 29.19
CA ASN A 195 -38.34 -10.03 29.03
C ASN A 195 -38.03 -10.68 27.67
N TRP A 196 -37.03 -10.17 26.91
CA TRP A 196 -36.69 -10.70 25.56
C TRP A 196 -36.37 -12.20 25.53
N ALA A 197 -35.91 -12.77 26.65
CA ALA A 197 -35.58 -14.19 26.77
C ALA A 197 -36.83 -15.08 26.91
N GLU A 198 -37.92 -14.52 27.41
CA GLU A 198 -39.19 -15.19 27.69
C GLU A 198 -40.22 -14.95 26.58
N ASP A 199 -39.91 -14.06 25.63
CA ASP A 199 -40.77 -13.75 24.49
C ASP A 199 -40.84 -14.96 23.52
N HIS A 200 -42.01 -15.58 23.48
CA HIS A 200 -42.30 -16.76 22.65
C HIS A 200 -42.66 -16.41 21.20
N ASP A 201 -42.83 -15.12 20.86
CA ASP A 201 -43.08 -14.64 19.49
C ASP A 201 -41.78 -14.48 18.67
N ARG A 202 -40.77 -15.33 18.93
CA ARG A 202 -39.60 -15.42 18.05
C ARG A 202 -40.04 -15.96 16.70
N CYS A 203 -40.31 -15.08 15.74
CA CYS A 203 -40.39 -15.47 14.34
C CYS A 203 -39.07 -16.15 13.95
N ASP A 204 -39.18 -17.38 13.45
CA ASP A 204 -38.12 -18.14 12.77
C ASP A 204 -37.47 -17.34 11.62
#